data_AF-A0A1Y1LD43-F1
#
_entry.id   AF-A0A1Y1LD43-F1
#
_cell.length_a   1.000
_cell.length_b   1.000
_cell.length_c   1.000
_cell.angle_alpha   90.00
_cell.angle_beta   90.00
_cell.angle_gamma   90.00
#
_symmetry.space_group_name_H-M   'P 1'
#
loop_
_entity.id
_entity.type
_entity.pdbx_description
1 polymer ?
#
loop_
_entity_poly.entity_id
_entity_poly.type
_entity_poly.pdbx_seq_one_letter_code
_entity_poly.pdbx_strand_id
1 'polypeptide(L)'
;MFQQMQAMAQKQLDEFRMEIQRRDQEILAMSAKMKTLEEQHQDYQRHIAVLKESLCAKEEHYNMLQGDVEELRQRLEEKNRLIEKKTQQAQQERSRGTAELTEMREHMDIKDRKINVLQRKFDLLEATKKQQNVPAQNATEDFSVQKKQIEEQRKHIEEQRKHIEEQSRRVDEQRKTVENKHKHVDEKEKQLAELDKQLKKRKEQMDQLEASLQKAGGNVAVAGELNKKLVEAEKKLEKAQEESQRSATEMERLLQLVQMSQEEQNTKERQIVELQQALRNAQAKLKSQQAAAQKEENATANSECDELLQKGDIECTGNTEREDYIRDLEKTVTSYENLLRDNRYEIQELETALELKNKKLLDMENIHNLQLVEAKFEERRGELIQLENRLVSDNESIVCAEEINNLRKCLSTKESRVNELEHALRESIKIATERERVLHQEEVKRKQIIEKVSKLEQRLLSLQSAQAMRCHTCKPFIARMNSLELRLSQLVTERKDHLQELAHMKREALEAAISEKDAHLALLEMSGIRSVRQADEADRLRNDKRRLVERLKQEDELSVSLQEDSVDDLSFETVETFNGQQVT
;
A
#
# COMPACT_ATOMS: atom_id res chain seq x y z
N MET A 1 78.48 -88.12 54.11
CA MET A 1 77.66 -87.56 55.21
C MET A 1 77.85 -86.05 55.33
N PHE A 2 78.56 -85.52 56.34
CA PHE A 2 78.54 -84.07 56.68
C PHE A 2 78.78 -83.12 55.49
N GLN A 3 79.88 -83.30 54.74
CA GLN A 3 80.18 -82.45 53.57
C GLN A 3 79.11 -82.50 52.46
N GLN A 4 78.43 -83.64 52.27
CA GLN A 4 77.35 -83.76 51.28
C GLN A 4 76.08 -83.05 51.76
N MET A 5 75.78 -83.11 53.07
CA MET A 5 74.69 -82.36 53.69
C MET A 5 74.94 -80.85 53.62
N GLN A 6 76.18 -80.42 53.88
CA GLN A 6 76.61 -79.03 53.75
C GLN A 6 76.52 -78.53 52.29
N ALA A 7 76.96 -79.34 51.31
CA ALA A 7 76.86 -79.01 49.90
C ALA A 7 75.40 -78.94 49.40
N MET A 8 74.52 -79.82 49.90
CA MET A 8 73.08 -79.79 49.60
C MET A 8 72.41 -78.53 50.16
N ALA A 9 72.70 -78.19 51.43
CA ALA A 9 72.20 -76.97 52.06
C ALA A 9 72.72 -75.70 51.35
N GLN A 10 74.00 -75.68 50.94
CA GLN A 10 74.57 -74.58 50.17
C GLN A 10 73.85 -74.41 48.81
N LYS A 11 73.62 -75.51 48.09
CA LYS A 11 72.88 -75.48 46.82
C LYS A 11 71.45 -74.93 47.00
N GLN A 12 70.74 -75.36 48.06
CA GLN A 12 69.40 -74.84 48.38
C GLN A 12 69.43 -73.34 48.72
N LEU A 13 70.43 -72.86 49.46
CA LEU A 13 70.60 -71.44 49.76
C LEU A 13 70.86 -70.60 48.50
N ASP A 14 71.66 -71.11 47.56
CA ASP A 14 71.95 -70.41 46.31
C ASP A 14 70.77 -70.49 45.31
N GLU A 15 69.98 -71.56 45.32
CA GLU A 15 68.68 -71.65 44.63
C GLU A 15 67.68 -70.62 45.18
N PHE A 16 67.54 -70.50 46.50
CA PHE A 16 66.69 -69.48 47.11
C PHE A 16 67.17 -68.05 46.81
N ARG A 17 68.49 -67.81 46.77
CA ARG A 17 69.06 -66.51 46.37
C ARG A 17 68.68 -66.12 44.94
N MET A 18 68.76 -67.06 43.99
CA MET A 18 68.36 -66.82 42.60
C MET A 18 66.85 -66.57 42.46
N GLU A 19 66.01 -67.32 43.19
CA GLU A 19 64.56 -67.08 43.21
C GLU A 19 64.21 -65.72 43.81
N ILE A 20 64.86 -65.30 44.92
CA ILE A 20 64.70 -63.97 45.50
C ILE A 20 65.07 -62.88 44.49
N GLN A 21 66.24 -62.97 43.86
CA GLN A 21 66.67 -62.01 42.83
C GLN A 21 65.69 -61.94 41.64
N ARG A 22 65.08 -63.07 41.25
CA ARG A 22 64.03 -63.10 40.22
C ARG A 22 62.77 -62.36 40.68
N ARG A 23 62.33 -62.55 41.93
CA ARG A 23 61.19 -61.82 42.51
C ARG A 23 61.46 -60.33 42.65
N ASP A 24 62.66 -59.93 43.03
CA ASP A 24 63.04 -58.51 43.09
C ASP A 24 62.97 -57.85 41.70
N GLN A 25 63.42 -58.55 40.64
CA GLN A 25 63.29 -58.09 39.26
C GLN A 25 61.82 -58.03 38.80
N GLU A 26 61.00 -59.02 39.16
CA GLU A 26 59.54 -59.01 38.89
C GLU A 26 58.84 -57.84 39.60
N ILE A 27 59.17 -57.57 40.87
CA ILE A 27 58.65 -56.44 41.65
C ILE A 27 59.05 -55.10 41.02
N LEU A 28 60.31 -54.95 40.60
CA LEU A 28 60.78 -53.75 39.91
C LEU A 28 60.05 -53.54 38.57
N ALA A 29 59.88 -54.60 37.76
CA ALA A 29 59.16 -54.54 36.50
C ALA A 29 57.66 -54.22 36.68
N MET A 30 57.02 -54.74 37.73
CA MET A 30 55.64 -54.42 38.08
C MET A 30 55.49 -53.00 38.64
N SER A 31 56.44 -52.52 39.44
CA SER A 31 56.50 -51.14 39.93
C SER A 31 56.63 -50.12 38.79
N ALA A 32 57.47 -50.41 37.79
CA ALA A 32 57.58 -49.60 36.57
C ALA A 32 56.26 -49.56 35.78
N LYS A 33 55.61 -50.72 35.58
CA LYS A 33 54.29 -50.78 34.93
C LYS A 33 53.22 -49.99 35.69
N MET A 34 53.21 -50.09 37.01
CA MET A 34 52.27 -49.36 37.87
C MET A 34 52.40 -47.85 37.65
N LYS A 35 53.62 -47.31 37.67
CA LYS A 35 53.87 -45.88 37.39
C LYS A 35 53.39 -45.45 36.00
N THR A 36 53.65 -46.25 34.95
CA THR A 36 53.16 -45.91 33.60
C THR A 36 51.62 -45.93 33.51
N LEU A 37 50.93 -46.74 34.32
CA LEU A 37 49.47 -46.74 34.41
C LEU A 37 48.94 -45.56 35.25
N GLU A 38 49.66 -45.15 36.30
CA GLU A 38 49.36 -43.95 37.08
C GLU A 38 49.49 -42.67 36.23
N GLU A 39 50.55 -42.58 35.42
CA GLU A 39 50.78 -41.48 34.46
C GLU A 39 49.67 -41.43 33.40
N GLN A 40 49.35 -42.57 32.77
CA GLN A 40 48.21 -42.66 31.82
C GLN A 40 46.87 -42.30 32.48
N HIS A 41 46.65 -42.70 33.74
CA HIS A 41 45.43 -42.36 34.46
C HIS A 41 45.33 -40.84 34.70
N GLN A 42 46.44 -40.17 35.04
CA GLN A 42 46.47 -38.71 35.14
C GLN A 42 46.21 -38.02 33.79
N ASP A 43 46.74 -38.53 32.68
CA ASP A 43 46.45 -37.98 31.35
C ASP A 43 44.98 -38.17 30.94
N TYR A 44 44.36 -39.31 31.25
CA TYR A 44 42.92 -39.48 31.07
C TYR A 44 42.11 -38.52 31.96
N GLN A 45 42.52 -38.28 33.22
CA GLN A 45 41.89 -37.25 34.06
C GLN A 45 42.00 -35.84 33.47
N ARG A 46 43.19 -35.46 32.95
CA ARG A 46 43.42 -34.17 32.27
C ARG A 46 42.53 -34.02 31.03
N HIS A 47 42.45 -35.04 30.19
CA HIS A 47 41.55 -35.05 29.03
C HIS A 47 40.08 -34.95 29.42
N ILE A 48 39.64 -35.62 30.49
CA ILE A 48 38.26 -35.52 31.00
C ILE A 48 37.97 -34.11 31.53
N ALA A 49 38.93 -33.42 32.16
CA ALA A 49 38.76 -32.03 32.60
C ALA A 49 38.54 -31.08 31.41
N VAL A 50 39.42 -31.12 30.40
CA VAL A 50 39.31 -30.28 29.19
C VAL A 50 38.01 -30.55 28.42
N LEU A 51 37.54 -31.80 28.38
CA LEU A 51 36.25 -32.14 27.76
C LEU A 51 35.05 -31.58 28.55
N LYS A 52 35.12 -31.51 29.88
CA LYS A 52 34.09 -30.87 30.72
C LYS A 52 34.07 -29.36 30.55
N GLU A 53 35.23 -28.72 30.52
CA GLU A 53 35.36 -27.27 30.24
C GLU A 53 34.81 -26.93 28.85
N SER A 54 35.15 -27.73 27.83
CA SER A 54 34.61 -27.57 26.48
C SER A 54 33.11 -27.86 26.36
N LEU A 55 32.53 -28.66 27.26
CA LEU A 55 31.09 -28.87 27.34
C LEU A 55 30.39 -27.68 28.00
N CYS A 56 30.88 -27.21 29.16
CA CYS A 56 30.35 -26.05 29.87
C CYS A 56 30.29 -24.80 28.98
N ALA A 57 31.37 -24.49 28.25
CA ALA A 57 31.41 -23.37 27.31
C ALA A 57 30.42 -23.51 26.13
N LYS A 58 30.04 -24.74 25.74
CA LYS A 58 29.01 -24.99 24.73
C LYS A 58 27.59 -24.87 25.30
N GLU A 59 27.39 -25.28 26.55
CA GLU A 59 26.13 -25.12 27.28
C GLU A 59 25.84 -23.63 27.53
N GLU A 60 26.84 -22.85 27.94
CA GLU A 60 26.76 -21.38 28.04
C GLU A 60 26.42 -20.73 26.69
N HIS A 61 27.10 -21.12 25.61
CA HIS A 61 26.82 -20.60 24.26
C HIS A 61 25.42 -21.02 23.74
N TYR A 62 24.94 -22.21 24.09
CA TYR A 62 23.58 -22.65 23.79
C TYR A 62 22.54 -21.81 24.55
N ASN A 63 22.77 -21.55 25.83
CA ASN A 63 21.89 -20.74 26.67
C ASN A 63 21.79 -19.29 26.17
N MET A 64 22.91 -18.69 25.70
CA MET A 64 22.90 -17.37 25.07
C MET A 64 22.07 -17.37 23.76
N LEU A 65 22.32 -18.34 22.87
CA LEU A 65 21.53 -18.49 21.63
C LEU A 65 20.05 -18.74 21.88
N GLN A 66 19.69 -19.45 22.96
CA GLN A 66 18.30 -19.64 23.35
C GLN A 66 17.68 -18.29 23.76
N GLY A 67 18.39 -17.47 24.56
CA GLY A 67 17.97 -16.12 24.92
C GLY A 67 17.75 -15.21 23.70
N ASP A 68 18.67 -15.22 22.73
CA ASP A 68 18.53 -14.48 21.47
C ASP A 68 17.27 -14.92 20.69
N VAL A 69 17.01 -16.23 20.64
CA VAL A 69 15.82 -16.80 19.99
C VAL A 69 14.53 -16.41 20.72
N GLU A 70 14.55 -16.34 22.05
CA GLU A 70 13.41 -15.89 22.86
C GLU A 70 13.15 -14.39 22.71
N GLU A 71 14.18 -13.54 22.66
CA GLU A 71 14.01 -12.11 22.37
C GLU A 71 13.46 -11.88 20.95
N LEU A 72 13.96 -12.61 19.96
CA LEU A 72 13.46 -12.55 18.58
C LEU A 72 12.00 -13.02 18.47
N ARG A 73 11.56 -14.01 19.27
CA ARG A 73 10.16 -14.42 19.38
C ARG A 73 9.29 -13.31 19.98
N GLN A 74 9.70 -12.72 21.10
CA GLN A 74 8.96 -11.61 21.72
C GLN A 74 8.82 -10.41 20.76
N ARG A 75 9.90 -10.02 20.09
CA ARG A 75 9.87 -8.97 19.05
C ARG A 75 8.94 -9.33 17.89
N LEU A 76 8.87 -10.59 17.46
CA LEU A 76 7.94 -11.03 16.42
C LEU A 76 6.47 -10.95 16.88
N GLU A 77 6.18 -11.36 18.11
CA GLU A 77 4.83 -11.26 18.71
C GLU A 77 4.37 -9.79 18.86
N GLU A 78 5.26 -8.89 19.28
CA GLU A 78 4.99 -7.45 19.31
C GLU A 78 4.67 -6.89 17.92
N LYS A 79 5.46 -7.26 16.89
CA LYS A 79 5.19 -6.83 15.51
C LYS A 79 3.85 -7.37 15.01
N ASN A 80 3.51 -8.62 15.32
CA ASN A 80 2.23 -9.22 14.95
C ASN A 80 1.06 -8.48 15.62
N ARG A 81 1.11 -8.23 16.94
CA ARG A 81 0.10 -7.40 17.65
C ARG A 81 -0.03 -6.00 17.05
N LEU A 82 1.07 -5.39 16.60
CA LEU A 82 1.05 -4.07 15.96
C LEU A 82 0.40 -4.12 14.56
N ILE A 83 0.62 -5.20 13.81
CA ILE A 83 0.00 -5.46 12.50
C ILE A 83 -1.50 -5.71 12.67
N GLU A 84 -1.91 -6.53 13.64
CA GLU A 84 -3.32 -6.74 13.99
C GLU A 84 -4.03 -5.43 14.33
N LYS A 85 -3.44 -4.62 15.23
CA LYS A 85 -4.01 -3.32 15.64
C LYS A 85 -4.14 -2.35 14.46
N LYS A 86 -3.13 -2.27 13.58
CA LYS A 86 -3.21 -1.46 12.35
C LYS A 86 -4.25 -1.99 11.36
N THR A 87 -4.41 -3.31 11.27
CA THR A 87 -5.39 -3.96 10.38
C THR A 87 -6.82 -3.69 10.88
N GLN A 88 -7.06 -3.77 12.19
CA GLN A 88 -8.33 -3.38 12.82
C GLN A 88 -8.64 -1.89 12.59
N GLN A 89 -7.66 -1.00 12.78
CA GLN A 89 -7.83 0.44 12.49
C GLN A 89 -8.19 0.68 11.01
N ALA A 90 -7.45 0.09 10.07
CA ALA A 90 -7.71 0.25 8.64
C ALA A 90 -9.08 -0.33 8.22
N GLN A 91 -9.51 -1.44 8.85
CA GLN A 91 -10.85 -2.01 8.67
C GLN A 91 -11.94 -1.06 9.22
N GLN A 92 -11.70 -0.43 10.37
CA GLN A 92 -12.62 0.54 10.97
C GLN A 92 -12.73 1.82 10.12
N GLU A 93 -11.60 2.39 9.68
CA GLU A 93 -11.57 3.55 8.77
C GLU A 93 -12.26 3.25 7.44
N ARG A 94 -12.02 2.07 6.85
CA ARG A 94 -12.74 1.60 5.66
C ARG A 94 -14.25 1.48 5.91
N SER A 95 -14.67 0.96 7.06
CA SER A 95 -16.10 0.85 7.39
C SER A 95 -16.76 2.23 7.55
N ARG A 96 -16.05 3.20 8.15
CA ARG A 96 -16.54 4.59 8.30
C ARG A 96 -16.68 5.29 6.95
N GLY A 97 -15.65 5.20 6.10
CA GLY A 97 -15.72 5.74 4.73
C GLY A 97 -16.78 5.05 3.87
N THR A 98 -17.10 3.78 4.13
CA THR A 98 -18.22 3.10 3.46
C THR A 98 -19.57 3.66 3.92
N ALA A 99 -19.74 3.94 5.21
CA ALA A 99 -20.94 4.57 5.75
C ALA A 99 -21.15 5.99 5.19
N GLU A 100 -20.10 6.82 5.18
CA GLU A 100 -20.10 8.16 4.58
C GLU A 100 -20.48 8.12 3.09
N LEU A 101 -20.01 7.12 2.34
CA LEU A 101 -20.40 6.90 0.94
C LEU A 101 -21.86 6.46 0.76
N THR A 102 -22.44 5.70 1.69
CA THR A 102 -23.87 5.37 1.65
C THR A 102 -24.75 6.57 1.99
N GLU A 103 -24.42 7.37 3.01
CA GLU A 103 -25.13 8.60 3.36
C GLU A 103 -25.11 9.61 2.18
N MET A 104 -23.96 9.78 1.54
CA MET A 104 -23.82 10.64 0.37
C MET A 104 -24.62 10.13 -0.84
N ARG A 105 -24.80 8.81 -1.00
CA ARG A 105 -25.67 8.22 -2.02
C ARG A 105 -27.14 8.48 -1.72
N GLU A 106 -27.59 8.28 -0.48
CA GLU A 106 -28.97 8.59 -0.08
C GLU A 106 -29.29 10.09 -0.25
N HIS A 107 -28.35 10.98 0.08
CA HIS A 107 -28.48 12.41 -0.21
C HIS A 107 -28.56 12.74 -1.71
N MET A 108 -27.91 11.96 -2.58
CA MET A 108 -28.02 12.10 -4.03
C MET A 108 -29.40 11.62 -4.52
N ASP A 109 -29.82 10.43 -4.13
CA ASP A 109 -31.17 9.88 -4.39
C ASP A 109 -32.29 10.86 -3.99
N ILE A 110 -32.17 11.51 -2.83
CA ILE A 110 -33.13 12.52 -2.34
C ILE A 110 -33.12 13.77 -3.24
N LYS A 111 -31.94 14.22 -3.70
CA LYS A 111 -31.82 15.35 -4.64
C LYS A 111 -32.44 15.01 -5.99
N ASP A 112 -32.17 13.83 -6.55
CA ASP A 112 -32.70 13.40 -7.85
C ASP A 112 -34.23 13.25 -7.81
N ARG A 113 -34.78 12.68 -6.74
CA ARG A 113 -36.25 12.66 -6.51
C ARG A 113 -36.83 14.07 -6.47
N LYS A 114 -36.12 15.03 -5.84
CA LYS A 114 -36.54 16.43 -5.76
C LYS A 114 -36.43 17.18 -7.10
N ILE A 115 -35.40 16.91 -7.90
CA ILE A 115 -35.23 17.41 -9.27
C ILE A 115 -36.37 16.90 -10.16
N ASN A 116 -36.68 15.59 -10.12
CA ASN A 116 -37.80 15.01 -10.86
C ASN A 116 -39.15 15.64 -10.50
N VAL A 117 -39.38 15.96 -9.22
CA VAL A 117 -40.61 16.67 -8.78
C VAL A 117 -40.63 18.12 -9.26
N LEU A 118 -39.48 18.80 -9.32
CA LEU A 118 -39.39 20.16 -9.84
C LEU A 118 -39.60 20.22 -11.36
N GLN A 119 -39.05 19.28 -12.13
CA GLN A 119 -39.31 19.16 -13.56
C GLN A 119 -40.80 18.95 -13.85
N ARG A 120 -41.44 17.96 -13.20
CA ARG A 120 -42.91 17.76 -13.34
C ARG A 120 -43.74 19.00 -13.00
N LYS A 121 -43.29 19.83 -12.05
CA LYS A 121 -43.93 21.12 -11.75
C LYS A 121 -43.67 22.18 -12.81
N PHE A 122 -42.47 22.23 -13.38
CA PHE A 122 -42.12 23.10 -14.50
C PHE A 122 -42.96 22.75 -15.73
N ASP A 123 -43.01 21.47 -16.12
CA ASP A 123 -43.81 20.97 -17.24
C ASP A 123 -45.30 21.34 -17.09
N LEU A 124 -45.85 21.20 -15.88
CA LEU A 124 -47.24 21.55 -15.56
C LEU A 124 -47.50 23.06 -15.64
N LEU A 125 -46.58 23.89 -15.15
CA LEU A 125 -46.66 25.36 -15.25
C LEU A 125 -46.51 25.82 -16.71
N GLU A 126 -45.64 25.19 -17.49
CA GLU A 126 -45.48 25.49 -18.91
C GLU A 126 -46.73 25.09 -19.72
N ALA A 127 -47.33 23.93 -19.40
CA ALA A 127 -48.61 23.51 -19.97
C ALA A 127 -49.75 24.48 -19.60
N THR A 128 -49.81 24.95 -18.35
CA THR A 128 -50.80 25.96 -17.93
C THR A 128 -50.59 27.28 -18.67
N LYS A 129 -49.34 27.74 -18.79
CA LYS A 129 -48.97 28.95 -19.55
C LYS A 129 -49.30 28.83 -21.04
N LYS A 130 -49.21 27.63 -21.62
CA LYS A 130 -49.62 27.33 -23.02
C LYS A 130 -51.14 27.28 -23.21
N GLN A 131 -51.92 26.99 -22.16
CA GLN A 131 -53.39 27.06 -22.20
C GLN A 131 -53.93 28.47 -21.95
N GLN A 132 -53.19 29.32 -21.24
CA GLN A 132 -53.66 30.65 -20.80
C GLN A 132 -53.33 31.79 -21.78
N ASN A 133 -53.74 31.65 -23.05
CA ASN A 133 -53.61 32.71 -24.06
C ASN A 133 -54.75 33.74 -23.93
N VAL A 134 -54.56 34.76 -23.08
CA VAL A 134 -55.42 35.95 -22.95
C VAL A 134 -54.53 37.20 -22.84
N PRO A 135 -54.82 38.32 -23.53
CA PRO A 135 -53.98 39.51 -23.51
C PRO A 135 -54.01 40.27 -22.17
N ALA A 136 -52.94 41.03 -21.94
CA ALA A 136 -52.55 41.61 -20.65
C ALA A 136 -53.49 42.66 -20.04
N GLN A 137 -53.41 42.82 -18.71
CA GLN A 137 -53.16 44.12 -18.04
C GLN A 137 -52.77 43.95 -16.55
N ASN A 138 -52.42 45.07 -15.89
CA ASN A 138 -52.12 45.23 -14.45
C ASN A 138 -50.79 44.66 -13.91
N ALA A 139 -49.67 45.09 -14.49
CA ALA A 139 -48.34 44.93 -13.88
C ALA A 139 -47.97 46.11 -12.96
N THR A 140 -48.17 45.97 -11.65
CA THR A 140 -47.61 46.90 -10.64
C THR A 140 -47.32 46.26 -9.27
N GLU A 141 -48.15 45.34 -8.79
CA GLU A 141 -47.95 44.72 -7.46
C GLU A 141 -47.00 43.51 -7.48
N ASP A 142 -47.05 42.67 -8.53
CA ASP A 142 -46.18 41.49 -8.68
C ASP A 142 -44.68 41.82 -8.59
N PHE A 143 -44.26 42.99 -9.09
CA PHE A 143 -42.87 43.43 -9.06
C PHE A 143 -42.32 43.55 -7.62
N SER A 144 -43.18 43.77 -6.62
CA SER A 144 -42.80 43.81 -5.20
C SER A 144 -42.49 42.41 -4.65
N VAL A 145 -43.35 41.43 -4.97
CA VAL A 145 -43.18 40.03 -4.56
C VAL A 145 -42.01 39.38 -5.28
N GLN A 146 -41.93 39.57 -6.60
CA GLN A 146 -40.87 39.01 -7.44
C GLN A 146 -39.50 39.62 -7.11
N LYS A 147 -39.42 40.92 -6.77
CA LYS A 147 -38.18 41.53 -6.26
C LYS A 147 -37.74 40.91 -4.94
N LYS A 148 -38.64 40.74 -3.96
CA LYS A 148 -38.32 40.07 -2.68
C LYS A 148 -37.83 38.64 -2.90
N GLN A 149 -38.48 37.88 -3.78
CA GLN A 149 -38.09 36.52 -4.11
C GLN A 149 -36.70 36.45 -4.78
N ILE A 150 -36.36 37.44 -5.62
CA ILE A 150 -35.02 37.59 -6.20
C ILE A 150 -33.99 38.04 -5.14
N GLU A 151 -34.35 38.86 -4.16
CA GLU A 151 -33.47 39.23 -3.03
C GLU A 151 -33.20 38.04 -2.09
N GLU A 152 -34.19 37.18 -1.84
CA GLU A 152 -34.02 35.92 -1.10
C GLU A 152 -33.16 34.91 -1.88
N GLN A 153 -33.39 34.74 -3.18
CA GLN A 153 -32.52 33.92 -4.04
C GLN A 153 -31.09 34.45 -4.09
N ARG A 154 -30.90 35.78 -4.17
CA ARG A 154 -29.58 36.42 -4.08
C ARG A 154 -28.91 36.14 -2.74
N LYS A 155 -29.61 36.27 -1.60
CA LYS A 155 -29.07 35.90 -0.28
C LYS A 155 -28.65 34.44 -0.23
N HIS A 156 -29.44 33.52 -0.77
CA HIS A 156 -29.08 32.10 -0.73
C HIS A 156 -27.87 31.78 -1.63
N ILE A 157 -27.73 32.44 -2.79
CA ILE A 157 -26.53 32.34 -3.64
C ILE A 157 -25.30 32.97 -2.97
N GLU A 158 -25.48 34.07 -2.24
CA GLU A 158 -24.44 34.75 -1.45
C GLU A 158 -23.92 33.85 -0.30
N GLU A 159 -24.82 33.14 0.38
CA GLU A 159 -24.50 32.14 1.41
C GLU A 159 -23.80 30.91 0.81
N GLN A 160 -24.30 30.38 -0.31
CA GLN A 160 -23.66 29.27 -1.02
C GLN A 160 -22.25 29.65 -1.53
N ARG A 161 -22.06 30.87 -2.03
CA ARG A 161 -20.73 31.39 -2.40
C ARG A 161 -19.77 31.39 -1.21
N LYS A 162 -20.20 31.89 -0.04
CA LYS A 162 -19.38 31.91 1.18
C LYS A 162 -19.01 30.50 1.66
N HIS A 163 -19.95 29.55 1.59
CA HIS A 163 -19.66 28.15 1.92
C HIS A 163 -18.65 27.50 0.95
N ILE A 164 -18.75 27.79 -0.35
CA ILE A 164 -17.78 27.32 -1.36
C ILE A 164 -16.41 27.98 -1.14
N GLU A 165 -16.36 29.29 -0.88
CA GLU A 165 -15.14 30.04 -0.60
C GLU A 165 -14.42 29.54 0.66
N GLU A 166 -15.17 29.18 1.71
CA GLU A 166 -14.62 28.56 2.91
C GLU A 166 -14.14 27.11 2.66
N GLN A 167 -14.83 26.32 1.85
CA GLN A 167 -14.35 25.00 1.44
C GLN A 167 -13.04 25.11 0.62
N SER A 168 -12.95 26.04 -0.34
CA SER A 168 -11.72 26.27 -1.10
C SER A 168 -10.55 26.66 -0.19
N ARG A 169 -10.75 27.53 0.81
CA ARG A 169 -9.73 27.84 1.82
C ARG A 169 -9.22 26.60 2.55
N ARG A 170 -10.13 25.74 3.03
CA ARG A 170 -9.77 24.48 3.72
C ARG A 170 -8.99 23.53 2.80
N VAL A 171 -9.32 23.49 1.50
CA VAL A 171 -8.59 22.71 0.49
C VAL A 171 -7.19 23.28 0.24
N ASP A 172 -7.02 24.60 0.20
CA ASP A 172 -5.70 25.24 0.05
C ASP A 172 -4.80 25.04 1.28
N GLU A 173 -5.36 25.08 2.49
CA GLU A 173 -4.64 24.77 3.73
C GLU A 173 -4.22 23.29 3.77
N GLN A 174 -5.09 22.37 3.33
CA GLN A 174 -4.73 20.97 3.15
C GLN A 174 -3.65 20.78 2.07
N ARG A 175 -3.73 21.48 0.93
CA ARG A 175 -2.69 21.45 -0.12
C ARG A 175 -1.32 21.87 0.42
N LYS A 176 -1.24 23.01 1.12
CA LYS A 176 0.02 23.49 1.73
C LYS A 176 0.57 22.49 2.77
N THR A 177 -0.32 21.86 3.53
CA THR A 177 0.05 20.83 4.52
C THR A 177 0.60 19.56 3.86
N VAL A 178 0.02 19.15 2.73
CA VAL A 178 0.52 18.02 1.91
C VAL A 178 1.84 18.37 1.23
N GLU A 179 1.99 19.57 0.68
CA GLU A 179 3.21 20.04 0.02
C GLU A 179 4.41 20.09 1.00
N ASN A 180 4.18 20.58 2.22
CA ASN A 180 5.21 20.58 3.27
C ASN A 180 5.59 19.15 3.72
N LYS A 181 4.62 18.23 3.78
CA LYS A 181 4.89 16.80 4.05
C LYS A 181 5.68 16.14 2.92
N HIS A 182 5.37 16.46 1.66
CA HIS A 182 6.10 15.95 0.49
C HIS A 182 7.57 16.37 0.54
N LYS A 183 7.86 17.67 0.73
CA LYS A 183 9.24 18.17 0.86
C LYS A 183 10.03 17.45 1.94
N HIS A 184 9.40 17.15 3.08
CA HIS A 184 10.06 16.43 4.17
C HIS A 184 10.25 14.93 3.89
N VAL A 185 9.41 14.30 3.05
CA VAL A 185 9.65 12.96 2.51
C VAL A 185 10.84 12.99 1.56
N ASP A 186 10.91 13.94 0.63
CA ASP A 186 12.03 14.07 -0.32
C ASP A 186 13.38 14.28 0.40
N GLU A 187 13.39 15.01 1.52
CA GLU A 187 14.55 15.17 2.40
C GLU A 187 14.95 13.85 3.07
N LYS A 188 13.98 13.04 3.51
CA LYS A 188 14.22 11.74 4.14
C LYS A 188 14.69 10.69 3.14
N GLU A 189 14.15 10.68 1.92
CA GLU A 189 14.61 9.80 0.84
C GLU A 189 16.05 10.11 0.42
N LYS A 190 16.42 11.41 0.35
CA LYS A 190 17.83 11.82 0.14
C LYS A 190 18.75 11.39 1.28
N GLN A 191 18.30 11.48 2.53
CA GLN A 191 19.05 10.99 3.70
C GLN A 191 19.25 9.46 3.65
N LEU A 192 18.21 8.71 3.29
CA LEU A 192 18.29 7.25 3.12
C LEU A 192 19.22 6.85 1.97
N ALA A 193 19.13 7.51 0.81
CA ALA A 193 19.98 7.21 -0.35
C ALA A 193 21.48 7.44 -0.09
N GLU A 194 21.85 8.45 0.70
CA GLU A 194 23.25 8.69 1.09
C GLU A 194 23.72 7.68 2.17
N LEU A 195 22.86 7.26 3.10
CA LEU A 195 23.17 6.16 4.02
C LEU A 195 23.39 4.84 3.27
N ASP A 196 22.55 4.52 2.28
CA ASP A 196 22.64 3.31 1.47
C ASP A 196 23.93 3.26 0.63
N LYS A 197 24.38 4.43 0.15
CA LYS A 197 25.65 4.63 -0.54
C LYS A 197 26.86 4.52 0.39
N GLN A 198 26.73 4.90 1.66
CA GLN A 198 27.76 4.67 2.69
C GLN A 198 27.83 3.19 3.11
N LEU A 199 26.69 2.49 3.18
CA LEU A 199 26.63 1.06 3.40
C LEU A 199 27.25 0.27 2.24
N LYS A 200 26.98 0.64 0.98
CA LYS A 200 27.64 0.05 -0.20
C LYS A 200 29.15 0.22 -0.15
N LYS A 201 29.66 1.43 0.13
CA LYS A 201 31.10 1.67 0.33
C LYS A 201 31.71 0.83 1.45
N ARG A 202 31.01 0.66 2.59
CA ARG A 202 31.50 -0.21 3.67
C ARG A 202 31.47 -1.69 3.31
N LYS A 203 30.48 -2.13 2.53
CA LYS A 203 30.46 -3.49 2.00
C LYS A 203 31.61 -3.74 1.03
N GLU A 204 31.82 -2.85 0.07
CA GLU A 204 32.97 -2.90 -0.85
C GLU A 204 34.32 -2.93 -0.11
N GLN A 205 34.42 -2.24 1.04
CA GLN A 205 35.59 -2.31 1.93
C GLN A 205 35.73 -3.65 2.66
N MET A 206 34.64 -4.28 3.11
CA MET A 206 34.69 -5.63 3.68
C MET A 206 35.04 -6.66 2.60
N ASP A 207 34.39 -6.64 1.45
CA ASP A 207 34.64 -7.54 0.32
C ASP A 207 36.13 -7.48 -0.13
N GLN A 208 36.75 -6.29 -0.09
CA GLN A 208 38.19 -6.11 -0.35
C GLN A 208 39.10 -6.67 0.76
N LEU A 209 38.69 -6.57 2.02
CA LEU A 209 39.43 -7.13 3.16
C LEU A 209 39.32 -8.66 3.20
N GLU A 210 38.14 -9.22 2.92
CA GLU A 210 37.93 -10.66 2.77
C GLU A 210 38.75 -11.23 1.60
N ALA A 211 38.74 -10.57 0.44
CA ALA A 211 39.58 -10.96 -0.69
C ALA A 211 41.09 -10.88 -0.39
N SER A 212 41.52 -9.98 0.51
CA SER A 212 42.91 -9.92 0.98
C SER A 212 43.23 -11.01 2.00
N LEU A 213 42.30 -11.32 2.91
CA LEU A 213 42.44 -12.44 3.86
C LEU A 213 42.51 -13.79 3.14
N GLN A 214 41.65 -13.99 2.12
CA GLN A 214 41.63 -15.21 1.31
C GLN A 214 42.94 -15.41 0.51
N LYS A 215 43.63 -14.32 0.14
CA LYS A 215 44.96 -14.34 -0.49
C LYS A 215 46.11 -14.53 0.51
N ALA A 216 45.88 -14.33 1.81
CA ALA A 216 46.91 -14.40 2.86
C ALA A 216 46.96 -15.75 3.60
N GLY A 217 46.21 -16.77 3.14
CA GLY A 217 46.13 -18.07 3.78
C GLY A 217 47.47 -18.83 3.78
N GLY A 218 48.08 -19.00 4.95
CA GLY A 218 49.20 -19.95 5.13
C GLY A 218 50.08 -19.76 6.37
N ASN A 219 50.28 -18.53 6.87
CA ASN A 219 51.34 -18.26 7.85
C ASN A 219 50.85 -17.91 9.26
N VAL A 220 51.33 -18.68 10.25
CA VAL A 220 50.95 -18.62 11.69
C VAL A 220 51.18 -17.24 12.33
N ALA A 221 52.14 -16.46 11.84
CA ALA A 221 52.40 -15.10 12.33
C ALA A 221 51.18 -14.16 12.20
N VAL A 222 50.29 -14.39 11.23
CA VAL A 222 49.09 -13.57 10.99
C VAL A 222 48.06 -13.71 12.11
N ALA A 223 48.04 -14.84 12.84
CA ALA A 223 47.10 -15.05 13.94
C ALA A 223 47.27 -14.03 15.09
N GLY A 224 48.52 -13.63 15.39
CA GLY A 224 48.81 -12.62 16.40
C GLY A 224 48.33 -11.22 16.01
N GLU A 225 48.47 -10.85 14.74
CA GLU A 225 47.89 -9.59 14.24
C GLU A 225 46.37 -9.64 14.16
N LEU A 226 45.78 -10.77 13.74
CA LEU A 226 44.33 -10.94 13.67
C LEU A 226 43.69 -10.79 15.05
N ASN A 227 44.23 -11.43 16.08
CA ASN A 227 43.70 -11.29 17.45
C ASN A 227 43.81 -9.84 17.96
N LYS A 228 44.89 -9.14 17.60
CA LYS A 228 45.06 -7.71 17.95
C LYS A 228 44.10 -6.80 17.19
N LYS A 229 43.84 -7.10 15.91
CA LYS A 229 42.87 -6.39 15.05
C LYS A 229 41.41 -6.70 15.44
N LEU A 230 41.13 -7.88 15.97
CA LEU A 230 39.83 -8.26 16.55
C LEU A 230 39.52 -7.42 17.79
N VAL A 231 40.43 -7.39 18.77
CA VAL A 231 40.30 -6.55 19.99
C VAL A 231 40.19 -5.06 19.64
N GLU A 232 40.90 -4.61 18.60
CA GLU A 232 40.74 -3.26 18.06
C GLU A 232 39.39 -3.00 17.36
N ALA A 233 38.76 -4.02 16.78
CA ALA A 233 37.44 -3.92 16.15
C ALA A 233 36.32 -3.94 17.20
N GLU A 234 36.40 -4.84 18.18
CA GLU A 234 35.52 -4.90 19.35
C GLU A 234 35.51 -3.54 20.09
N LYS A 235 36.70 -2.97 20.36
CA LYS A 235 36.85 -1.65 21.00
C LYS A 235 36.41 -0.47 20.12
N LYS A 236 36.21 -0.67 18.81
CA LYS A 236 35.59 0.32 17.90
C LYS A 236 34.07 0.14 17.84
N LEU A 237 33.57 -1.09 17.97
CA LEU A 237 32.15 -1.42 18.09
C LEU A 237 31.55 -0.88 19.40
N GLU A 238 32.23 -1.13 20.52
CA GLU A 238 31.89 -0.62 21.86
C GLU A 238 31.75 0.92 21.85
N LYS A 239 32.75 1.62 21.28
CA LYS A 239 32.69 3.08 21.10
C LYS A 239 31.54 3.53 20.18
N ALA A 240 31.27 2.81 19.10
CA ALA A 240 30.14 3.13 18.22
C ALA A 240 28.78 2.91 18.92
N GLN A 241 28.68 1.94 19.84
CA GLN A 241 27.52 1.78 20.72
C GLN A 241 27.41 2.94 21.71
N GLU A 242 28.50 3.36 22.38
CA GLU A 242 28.49 4.53 23.25
C GLU A 242 28.08 5.81 22.50
N GLU A 243 28.64 6.07 21.31
CA GLU A 243 28.31 7.23 20.48
C GLU A 243 26.84 7.18 20.00
N SER A 244 26.33 5.99 19.66
CA SER A 244 24.92 5.78 19.33
C SER A 244 23.98 6.02 20.52
N GLN A 245 24.34 5.56 21.73
CA GLN A 245 23.58 5.83 22.95
C GLN A 245 23.57 7.32 23.31
N ARG A 246 24.73 8.00 23.23
CA ARG A 246 24.82 9.45 23.44
C ARG A 246 23.95 10.20 22.43
N SER A 247 24.05 9.85 21.15
CA SER A 247 23.21 10.41 20.06
C SER A 247 21.71 10.19 20.31
N ALA A 248 21.31 9.02 20.82
CA ALA A 248 19.92 8.75 21.21
C ALA A 248 19.45 9.66 22.36
N THR A 249 20.25 9.82 23.43
CA THR A 249 19.92 10.73 24.54
C THR A 249 19.89 12.21 24.12
N GLU A 250 20.74 12.60 23.16
CA GLU A 250 20.75 13.97 22.63
C GLU A 250 19.57 14.23 21.68
N MET A 251 19.16 13.22 20.89
CA MET A 251 17.91 13.26 20.13
C MET A 251 16.68 13.37 21.04
N GLU A 252 16.63 12.64 22.16
CA GLU A 252 15.55 12.73 23.14
C GLU A 252 15.49 14.13 23.79
N ARG A 253 16.66 14.69 24.16
CA ARG A 253 16.77 16.07 24.65
C ARG A 253 16.35 17.11 23.61
N LEU A 254 16.68 16.90 22.33
CA LEU A 254 16.26 17.78 21.24
C LEU A 254 14.75 17.69 20.97
N LEU A 255 14.15 16.50 21.06
CA LEU A 255 12.69 16.33 20.98
C LEU A 255 11.99 17.08 22.13
N GLN A 256 12.51 17.02 23.35
CA GLN A 256 11.98 17.74 24.50
C GLN A 256 12.09 19.27 24.32
N LEU A 257 13.20 19.77 23.76
CA LEU A 257 13.36 21.18 23.39
C LEU A 257 12.39 21.62 22.28
N VAL A 258 12.17 20.79 21.26
CA VAL A 258 11.18 21.06 20.20
C VAL A 258 9.77 21.08 20.77
N GLN A 259 9.43 20.19 21.70
CA GLN A 259 8.13 20.15 22.35
C GLN A 259 7.88 21.41 23.20
N MET A 260 8.83 21.83 24.03
CA MET A 260 8.75 23.11 24.77
C MET A 260 8.66 24.32 23.83
N SER A 261 9.42 24.32 22.73
CA SER A 261 9.38 25.38 21.72
C SER A 261 8.00 25.46 21.03
N GLN A 262 7.39 24.32 20.71
CA GLN A 262 6.03 24.26 20.17
C GLN A 262 4.98 24.72 21.20
N GLU A 263 5.16 24.44 22.49
CA GLU A 263 4.29 24.95 23.56
C GLU A 263 4.40 26.49 23.71
N GLU A 264 5.61 27.05 23.61
CA GLU A 264 5.80 28.50 23.49
C GLU A 264 5.17 29.07 22.21
N GLN A 265 5.32 28.41 21.06
CA GLN A 265 4.69 28.81 19.80
C GLN A 265 3.15 28.86 19.96
N ASN A 266 2.55 27.82 20.54
CA ASN A 266 1.12 27.68 20.78
C ASN A 266 0.55 28.68 21.81
N THR A 267 1.40 29.32 22.63
CA THR A 267 0.98 30.42 23.52
C THR A 267 1.12 31.78 22.85
N LYS A 268 2.18 32.00 22.07
CA LYS A 268 2.36 33.20 21.23
C LYS A 268 1.26 33.30 20.16
N GLU A 269 0.87 32.19 19.53
CA GLU A 269 -0.24 32.15 18.57
C GLU A 269 -1.59 32.53 19.22
N ARG A 270 -1.85 32.10 20.46
CA ARG A 270 -3.04 32.55 21.23
C ARG A 270 -3.04 34.06 21.48
N GLN A 271 -1.90 34.62 21.90
CA GLN A 271 -1.76 36.07 22.06
C GLN A 271 -1.95 36.83 20.74
N ILE A 272 -1.46 36.29 19.61
CA ILE A 272 -1.69 36.86 18.27
C ILE A 272 -3.18 36.87 17.91
N VAL A 273 -3.92 35.79 18.21
CA VAL A 273 -5.38 35.73 17.99
C VAL A 273 -6.12 36.77 18.84
N GLU A 274 -5.77 36.91 20.11
CA GLU A 274 -6.36 37.92 21.01
C GLU A 274 -6.09 39.36 20.53
N LEU A 275 -4.86 39.65 20.09
CA LEU A 275 -4.49 40.95 19.53
C LEU A 275 -5.19 41.23 18.19
N GLN A 276 -5.38 40.23 17.32
CA GLN A 276 -6.15 40.37 16.09
C GLN A 276 -7.65 40.62 16.37
N GLN A 277 -8.21 39.97 17.40
CA GLN A 277 -9.58 40.20 17.86
C GLN A 277 -9.76 41.65 18.36
N ALA A 278 -8.80 42.15 19.14
CA ALA A 278 -8.78 43.55 19.59
C ALA A 278 -8.66 44.56 18.42
N LEU A 279 -7.81 44.27 17.43
CA LEU A 279 -7.61 45.13 16.25
C LEU A 279 -8.89 45.26 15.41
N ARG A 280 -9.63 44.17 15.20
CA ARG A 280 -10.94 44.19 14.51
C ARG A 280 -11.95 45.07 15.25
N ASN A 281 -12.00 44.96 16.59
CA ASN A 281 -12.88 45.76 17.43
C ASN A 281 -12.53 47.27 17.41
N ALA A 282 -11.26 47.62 17.17
CA ALA A 282 -10.85 49.02 16.94
C ALA A 282 -11.24 49.52 15.53
N GLN A 283 -10.97 48.73 14.49
CA GLN A 283 -11.30 49.08 13.10
C GLN A 283 -12.80 49.25 12.86
N ALA A 284 -13.65 48.50 13.56
CA ALA A 284 -15.10 48.66 13.53
C ALA A 284 -15.56 50.06 13.98
N LYS A 285 -14.90 50.66 14.98
CA LYS A 285 -15.20 52.01 15.49
C LYS A 285 -14.77 53.11 14.51
N LEU A 286 -13.67 52.92 13.79
CA LEU A 286 -13.17 53.91 12.83
C LEU A 286 -14.17 54.11 11.66
N LYS A 287 -14.74 53.01 11.16
CA LYS A 287 -15.72 53.05 10.05
C LYS A 287 -17.03 53.76 10.40
N SER A 288 -17.41 53.88 11.68
CA SER A 288 -18.60 54.65 12.08
C SER A 288 -18.42 56.18 12.05
N GLN A 289 -17.19 56.69 11.90
CA GLN A 289 -16.92 58.14 11.88
C GLN A 289 -16.78 58.75 10.47
N GLN A 290 -16.62 57.93 9.43
CA GLN A 290 -16.35 58.41 8.06
C GLN A 290 -17.60 58.49 7.17
N ALA A 291 -18.80 58.26 7.72
CA ALA A 291 -20.08 58.29 6.98
C ALA A 291 -20.78 59.67 7.01
N ALA A 292 -20.01 60.76 7.10
CA ALA A 292 -20.54 62.11 7.36
C ALA A 292 -19.81 63.22 6.57
N ALA A 293 -19.59 63.03 5.26
CA ALA A 293 -19.05 64.08 4.39
C ALA A 293 -19.55 63.98 2.93
N GLN A 294 -19.91 65.15 2.38
CA GLN A 294 -19.93 65.55 0.96
C GLN A 294 -21.02 65.01 0.00
N LYS A 295 -21.57 65.97 -0.76
CA LYS A 295 -22.46 65.94 -1.95
C LYS A 295 -21.92 66.99 -2.97
N GLU A 296 -22.63 67.19 -4.09
CA GLU A 296 -22.55 68.36 -5.02
C GLU A 296 -21.31 68.41 -5.98
N GLU A 297 -21.34 68.86 -7.26
CA GLU A 297 -22.43 69.29 -8.20
C GLU A 297 -22.08 69.23 -9.75
N ASN A 298 -22.60 70.13 -10.62
CA ASN A 298 -22.74 70.08 -12.13
C ASN A 298 -22.48 71.50 -12.80
N ALA A 299 -22.50 71.87 -14.12
CA ALA A 299 -22.37 71.38 -15.54
C ALA A 299 -22.25 72.66 -16.49
N THR A 300 -22.46 72.86 -17.83
CA THR A 300 -22.97 72.12 -19.05
C THR A 300 -22.67 72.89 -20.40
N ALA A 301 -22.41 72.19 -21.54
CA ALA A 301 -22.78 72.39 -23.00
C ALA A 301 -22.84 73.75 -23.83
N ASN A 302 -22.47 73.69 -25.16
CA ASN A 302 -22.81 74.50 -26.42
C ASN A 302 -22.50 76.05 -26.56
N SER A 303 -22.62 76.81 -27.70
CA SER A 303 -22.34 76.71 -29.20
C SER A 303 -22.54 78.14 -29.89
N GLU A 304 -22.72 78.54 -31.20
CA GLU A 304 -22.88 78.04 -32.62
C GLU A 304 -22.80 79.24 -33.70
N CYS A 305 -22.76 79.02 -35.06
CA CYS A 305 -23.12 79.93 -36.25
C CYS A 305 -22.32 81.25 -36.63
N ASP A 306 -22.40 82.00 -37.80
CA ASP A 306 -22.76 81.83 -39.27
C ASP A 306 -22.41 83.08 -40.22
N GLU A 307 -22.95 83.20 -41.49
CA GLU A 307 -23.12 84.38 -42.45
C GLU A 307 -22.04 84.82 -43.54
N LEU A 308 -22.22 85.62 -44.66
CA LEU A 308 -23.27 85.93 -45.73
C LEU A 308 -22.81 86.85 -46.97
N LEU A 309 -23.34 86.63 -48.22
CA LEU A 309 -23.64 87.57 -49.40
C LEU A 309 -22.54 88.41 -50.18
N GLN A 310 -22.71 89.20 -51.31
CA GLN A 310 -23.85 89.71 -52.16
C GLN A 310 -23.66 89.91 -53.75
N LYS A 311 -23.80 91.12 -54.41
CA LYS A 311 -24.09 91.37 -55.89
C LYS A 311 -23.70 92.77 -56.52
N GLY A 312 -23.79 93.00 -57.88
CA GLY A 312 -24.02 94.34 -58.56
C GLY A 312 -23.74 94.47 -60.11
N ASP A 313 -24.48 95.33 -60.87
CA ASP A 313 -24.52 95.43 -62.39
C ASP A 313 -24.60 96.88 -63.03
N ILE A 314 -24.70 96.99 -64.40
CA ILE A 314 -25.45 97.97 -65.28
C ILE A 314 -24.76 99.06 -66.21
N GLU A 315 -25.19 99.09 -67.51
CA GLU A 315 -25.28 100.11 -68.64
C GLU A 315 -24.10 101.06 -69.05
N CYS A 316 -23.81 101.52 -70.31
CA CYS A 316 -24.46 101.74 -71.65
C CYS A 316 -24.98 103.21 -71.91
N THR A 317 -25.12 103.84 -73.11
CA THR A 317 -25.11 103.53 -74.59
C THR A 317 -24.65 104.73 -75.50
N GLY A 318 -24.30 104.53 -76.80
CA GLY A 318 -24.36 105.54 -77.92
C GLY A 318 -23.05 105.89 -78.68
N ASN A 319 -23.01 106.35 -79.95
CA ASN A 319 -24.05 106.56 -80.98
C ASN A 319 -23.49 106.49 -82.45
N THR A 320 -24.36 106.62 -83.48
CA THR A 320 -24.16 106.30 -84.92
C THR A 320 -23.52 107.36 -85.84
N GLU A 321 -22.95 106.94 -87.00
CA GLU A 321 -23.22 107.55 -88.34
C GLU A 321 -22.59 106.77 -89.54
N ARG A 322 -23.23 106.83 -90.72
CA ARG A 322 -22.83 106.40 -92.11
C ARG A 322 -23.51 105.14 -92.68
N GLU A 323 -24.67 105.36 -93.29
CA GLU A 323 -25.58 104.30 -93.74
C GLU A 323 -25.32 103.80 -95.19
N ASP A 324 -24.49 104.47 -95.99
CA ASP A 324 -24.28 104.07 -97.40
C ASP A 324 -23.39 102.83 -97.62
N TYR A 325 -22.63 102.38 -96.60
CA TYR A 325 -21.93 101.08 -96.65
C TYR A 325 -22.89 99.90 -96.34
N ILE A 326 -24.08 100.18 -95.80
CA ILE A 326 -25.02 99.15 -95.36
C ILE A 326 -25.55 98.32 -96.53
N ARG A 327 -25.69 98.88 -97.74
CA ARG A 327 -26.40 98.20 -98.85
C ARG A 327 -25.67 97.04 -99.54
N ASP A 328 -24.34 97.01 -99.47
CA ASP A 328 -23.56 95.83 -99.89
C ASP A 328 -23.16 94.95 -98.70
N LEU A 329 -23.11 95.51 -97.47
CA LEU A 329 -23.18 94.69 -96.26
C LEU A 329 -24.45 93.85 -96.26
N GLU A 330 -25.63 94.41 -96.52
CA GLU A 330 -26.96 93.76 -96.53
C GLU A 330 -26.97 92.42 -97.26
N LYS A 331 -26.32 92.29 -98.42
CA LYS A 331 -26.24 91.03 -99.19
C LYS A 331 -25.32 90.01 -98.54
N THR A 332 -24.19 90.46 -97.99
CA THR A 332 -23.32 89.56 -97.20
C THR A 332 -24.02 89.14 -95.91
N VAL A 333 -24.75 90.06 -95.27
CA VAL A 333 -25.63 89.82 -94.13
C VAL A 333 -26.71 88.82 -94.49
N THR A 334 -27.38 88.88 -95.65
CA THR A 334 -28.37 87.84 -96.03
C THR A 334 -27.75 86.45 -96.13
N SER A 335 -26.50 86.35 -96.59
CA SER A 335 -25.75 85.08 -96.61
C SER A 335 -25.45 84.59 -95.18
N TYR A 336 -24.93 85.48 -94.33
CA TYR A 336 -24.67 85.18 -92.92
C TYR A 336 -25.96 84.93 -92.12
N GLU A 337 -27.10 85.53 -92.44
CA GLU A 337 -28.40 85.33 -91.80
C GLU A 337 -28.95 83.93 -92.04
N ASN A 338 -28.74 83.39 -93.24
CA ASN A 338 -29.08 82.00 -93.56
C ASN A 338 -28.13 81.04 -92.82
N LEU A 339 -26.82 81.27 -92.85
CA LEU A 339 -25.85 80.46 -92.08
C LEU A 339 -26.15 80.51 -90.56
N LEU A 340 -26.51 81.69 -90.03
CA LEU A 340 -26.96 81.87 -88.66
C LEU A 340 -28.32 81.21 -88.39
N ARG A 341 -29.18 81.03 -89.40
CA ARG A 341 -30.45 80.29 -89.27
C ARG A 341 -30.20 78.79 -89.15
N ASP A 342 -29.31 78.26 -89.98
CA ASP A 342 -28.93 76.84 -89.96
C ASP A 342 -28.19 76.51 -88.65
N ASN A 343 -27.23 77.35 -88.24
CA ASN A 343 -26.58 77.25 -86.92
C ASN A 343 -27.58 77.37 -85.76
N ARG A 344 -28.68 78.13 -85.88
CA ARG A 344 -29.73 78.22 -84.85
C ARG A 344 -30.54 76.92 -84.75
N TYR A 345 -30.81 76.24 -85.87
CA TYR A 345 -31.44 74.92 -85.84
C TYR A 345 -30.52 73.87 -85.21
N GLU A 346 -29.22 73.87 -85.55
CA GLU A 346 -28.25 72.94 -84.95
C GLU A 346 -28.06 73.20 -83.44
N ILE A 347 -28.04 74.47 -83.01
CA ILE A 347 -28.08 74.85 -81.59
C ILE A 347 -29.35 74.31 -80.92
N GLN A 348 -30.53 74.44 -81.53
CA GLN A 348 -31.80 73.97 -80.95
C GLN A 348 -31.87 72.43 -80.82
N GLU A 349 -31.31 71.68 -81.78
CA GLU A 349 -31.16 70.22 -81.67
C GLU A 349 -30.17 69.83 -80.55
N LEU A 350 -29.07 70.58 -80.41
CA LEU A 350 -28.11 70.37 -79.32
C LEU A 350 -28.71 70.71 -77.94
N GLU A 351 -29.46 71.80 -77.82
CA GLU A 351 -30.15 72.22 -76.59
C GLU A 351 -31.14 71.15 -76.11
N THR A 352 -32.02 70.67 -76.99
CA THR A 352 -32.99 69.61 -76.65
C THR A 352 -32.32 68.27 -76.32
N ALA A 353 -31.20 67.93 -76.96
CA ALA A 353 -30.37 66.78 -76.58
C ALA A 353 -29.67 66.95 -75.22
N LEU A 354 -29.34 68.20 -74.84
CA LEU A 354 -28.72 68.56 -73.55
C LEU A 354 -29.77 68.50 -72.43
N GLU A 355 -30.98 69.02 -72.64
CA GLU A 355 -32.12 68.84 -71.72
C GLU A 355 -32.41 67.36 -71.44
N LEU A 356 -32.43 66.52 -72.47
CA LEU A 356 -32.66 65.08 -72.32
C LEU A 356 -31.55 64.38 -71.51
N LYS A 357 -30.30 64.85 -71.63
CA LYS A 357 -29.17 64.38 -70.79
C LYS A 357 -29.29 64.89 -69.36
N ASN A 358 -29.62 66.17 -69.16
CA ASN A 358 -29.78 66.76 -67.83
C ASN A 358 -30.92 66.09 -67.06
N LYS A 359 -32.03 65.72 -67.73
CA LYS A 359 -33.11 64.96 -67.10
C LYS A 359 -32.63 63.56 -66.64
N LYS A 360 -31.84 62.87 -67.47
CA LYS A 360 -31.24 61.57 -67.09
C LYS A 360 -30.21 61.67 -65.98
N LEU A 361 -29.45 62.78 -65.92
CA LEU A 361 -28.59 63.11 -64.78
C LEU A 361 -29.45 63.29 -63.51
N LEU A 362 -30.52 64.09 -63.57
CA LEU A 362 -31.45 64.26 -62.44
C LEU A 362 -32.06 62.93 -61.98
N ASP A 363 -32.43 62.06 -62.92
CA ASP A 363 -32.98 60.73 -62.63
C ASP A 363 -31.94 59.81 -61.96
N MET A 364 -30.65 59.94 -62.29
CA MET A 364 -29.52 59.27 -61.62
C MET A 364 -29.14 59.92 -60.28
N GLU A 365 -29.30 61.23 -60.17
CA GLU A 365 -29.09 62.06 -58.98
C GLU A 365 -30.29 62.00 -58.00
N ASN A 366 -31.15 60.97 -58.13
CA ASN A 366 -32.12 60.56 -57.11
C ASN A 366 -31.42 59.97 -55.87
N ILE A 367 -30.68 60.84 -55.17
CA ILE A 367 -29.86 60.63 -53.97
C ILE A 367 -30.59 59.81 -52.90
N HIS A 368 -31.92 59.94 -52.81
CA HIS A 368 -32.76 59.16 -51.89
C HIS A 368 -32.58 57.63 -52.01
N ASN A 369 -32.42 57.11 -53.24
CA ASN A 369 -32.17 55.68 -53.44
C ASN A 369 -30.75 55.28 -53.00
N LEU A 370 -29.77 56.17 -53.16
CA LEU A 370 -28.39 55.94 -52.72
C LEU A 370 -28.30 55.92 -51.19
N GLN A 371 -28.87 56.94 -50.54
CA GLN A 371 -28.95 57.04 -49.07
C GLN A 371 -29.69 55.85 -48.44
N LEU A 372 -30.76 55.36 -49.06
CA LEU A 372 -31.49 54.17 -48.59
C LEU A 372 -30.68 52.88 -48.72
N VAL A 373 -29.75 52.81 -49.68
CA VAL A 373 -28.80 51.69 -49.83
C VAL A 373 -27.66 51.83 -48.82
N GLU A 374 -27.08 53.01 -48.65
CA GLU A 374 -26.04 53.32 -47.66
C GLU A 374 -26.50 53.00 -46.23
N ALA A 375 -27.70 53.43 -45.85
CA ALA A 375 -28.29 53.12 -44.53
C ALA A 375 -28.39 51.60 -44.26
N LYS A 376 -28.76 50.81 -45.28
CA LYS A 376 -28.84 49.34 -45.19
C LYS A 376 -27.47 48.66 -45.18
N PHE A 377 -26.45 49.29 -45.76
CA PHE A 377 -25.06 48.84 -45.63
C PHE A 377 -24.52 49.09 -44.22
N GLU A 378 -24.81 50.25 -43.63
CA GLU A 378 -24.42 50.56 -42.24
C GLU A 378 -25.16 49.70 -41.21
N GLU A 379 -26.46 49.44 -41.41
CA GLU A 379 -27.25 48.48 -40.61
C GLU A 379 -26.58 47.09 -40.59
N ARG A 380 -26.29 46.53 -41.77
CA ARG A 380 -25.58 45.24 -41.92
C ARG A 380 -24.15 45.26 -41.40
N ARG A 381 -23.45 46.39 -41.47
CA ARG A 381 -22.12 46.54 -40.86
C ARG A 381 -22.20 46.49 -39.33
N GLY A 382 -23.23 47.09 -38.75
CA GLY A 382 -23.55 46.97 -37.33
C GLY A 382 -23.88 45.53 -36.91
N GLU A 383 -24.68 44.80 -37.71
CA GLU A 383 -24.97 43.38 -37.47
C GLU A 383 -23.70 42.52 -37.51
N LEU A 384 -22.85 42.71 -38.53
CA LEU A 384 -21.57 42.00 -38.65
C LEU A 384 -20.66 42.24 -37.44
N ILE A 385 -20.50 43.50 -37.02
CA ILE A 385 -19.69 43.85 -35.84
C ILE A 385 -20.27 43.19 -34.57
N GLN A 386 -21.59 43.11 -34.41
CA GLN A 386 -22.19 42.41 -33.27
C GLN A 386 -21.97 40.89 -33.30
N LEU A 387 -22.02 40.26 -34.48
CA LEU A 387 -21.75 38.83 -34.65
C LEU A 387 -20.27 38.50 -34.43
N GLU A 388 -19.36 39.34 -34.91
CA GLU A 388 -17.92 39.22 -34.71
C GLU A 388 -17.55 39.35 -33.23
N ASN A 389 -18.09 40.35 -32.52
CA ASN A 389 -17.88 40.49 -31.07
C ASN A 389 -18.46 39.31 -30.26
N ARG A 390 -19.59 38.73 -30.68
CA ARG A 390 -20.10 37.49 -30.06
C ARG A 390 -19.15 36.32 -30.32
N LEU A 391 -18.69 36.13 -31.55
CA LEU A 391 -17.73 35.07 -31.89
C LEU A 391 -16.41 35.23 -31.12
N VAL A 392 -15.93 36.45 -30.85
CA VAL A 392 -14.77 36.68 -29.97
C VAL A 392 -15.10 36.27 -28.53
N SER A 393 -16.21 36.74 -27.96
CA SER A 393 -16.62 36.39 -26.59
C SER A 393 -16.89 34.90 -26.39
N ASP A 394 -17.46 34.22 -27.37
CA ASP A 394 -17.71 32.78 -27.36
C ASP A 394 -16.39 32.01 -27.50
N ASN A 395 -15.44 32.48 -28.31
CA ASN A 395 -14.10 31.90 -28.36
C ASN A 395 -13.33 32.10 -27.04
N GLU A 396 -13.40 33.27 -26.40
CA GLU A 396 -12.80 33.48 -25.07
C GLU A 396 -13.42 32.55 -24.01
N SER A 397 -14.73 32.29 -24.10
CA SER A 397 -15.45 31.31 -23.26
C SER A 397 -15.04 29.86 -23.55
N ILE A 398 -14.81 29.50 -24.82
CA ILE A 398 -14.29 28.17 -25.22
C ILE A 398 -12.81 28.02 -24.82
N VAL A 399 -12.06 29.12 -24.71
CA VAL A 399 -10.68 29.17 -24.22
C VAL A 399 -10.64 29.14 -22.69
N CYS A 400 -11.28 28.11 -22.10
CA CYS A 400 -10.92 27.55 -20.79
C CYS A 400 -9.52 26.88 -20.82
N ALA A 401 -8.54 27.54 -21.45
CA ALA A 401 -7.16 27.07 -21.57
C ALA A 401 -6.49 26.90 -20.21
N GLU A 402 -6.96 27.61 -19.18
CA GLU A 402 -6.50 27.43 -17.80
C GLU A 402 -6.97 26.08 -17.23
N GLU A 403 -8.22 25.68 -17.44
CA GLU A 403 -8.70 24.33 -17.06
C GLU A 403 -7.98 23.23 -17.85
N ILE A 404 -7.83 23.38 -19.16
CA ILE A 404 -7.12 22.42 -20.02
C ILE A 404 -5.63 22.30 -19.61
N ASN A 405 -4.98 23.42 -19.28
CA ASN A 405 -3.60 23.39 -18.76
C ASN A 405 -3.52 22.79 -17.35
N ASN A 406 -4.50 23.02 -16.48
CA ASN A 406 -4.56 22.42 -15.15
C ASN A 406 -4.81 20.90 -15.22
N LEU A 407 -5.64 20.43 -16.16
CA LEU A 407 -5.81 19.01 -16.46
C LEU A 407 -4.53 18.39 -17.05
N ARG A 408 -3.84 19.07 -17.97
CA ARG A 408 -2.53 18.62 -18.51
C ARG A 408 -1.45 18.52 -17.42
N LYS A 409 -1.34 19.53 -16.55
CA LYS A 409 -0.45 19.50 -15.37
C LYS A 409 -0.81 18.34 -14.44
N CYS A 410 -2.10 18.11 -14.17
CA CYS A 410 -2.57 17.00 -13.34
C CYS A 410 -2.23 15.63 -13.95
N LEU A 411 -2.41 15.46 -15.26
CA LEU A 411 -2.01 14.24 -15.98
C LEU A 411 -0.50 14.02 -15.88
N SER A 412 0.33 15.02 -16.19
CA SER A 412 1.80 14.91 -16.11
C SER A 412 2.29 14.54 -14.70
N THR A 413 1.71 15.13 -13.64
CA THR A 413 2.05 14.73 -12.26
C THR A 413 1.60 13.31 -11.89
N LYS A 414 0.50 12.82 -12.48
CA LYS A 414 0.05 11.43 -12.32
C LYS A 414 0.96 10.47 -13.08
N GLU A 415 1.39 10.81 -14.29
CA GLU A 415 2.32 10.01 -15.10
C GLU A 415 3.68 9.86 -14.40
N SER A 416 4.25 10.94 -13.85
CA SER A 416 5.46 10.84 -13.01
C SER A 416 5.28 9.86 -11.85
N ARG A 417 4.18 10.03 -11.09
CA ARG A 417 3.88 9.18 -9.94
C ARG A 417 3.58 7.72 -10.30
N VAL A 418 3.04 7.45 -11.49
CA VAL A 418 2.88 6.09 -12.02
C VAL A 418 4.25 5.49 -12.35
N ASN A 419 5.14 6.24 -13.02
CA ASN A 419 6.50 5.78 -13.33
C ASN A 419 7.33 5.51 -12.06
N GLU A 420 7.20 6.36 -11.03
CA GLU A 420 7.82 6.18 -9.71
C GLU A 420 7.33 4.89 -9.04
N LEU A 421 6.00 4.65 -9.03
CA LEU A 421 5.41 3.44 -8.46
C LEU A 421 5.76 2.18 -9.26
N GLU A 422 5.86 2.27 -10.60
CA GLU A 422 6.36 1.18 -11.43
C GLU A 422 7.83 0.84 -11.13
N HIS A 423 8.69 1.85 -10.95
CA HIS A 423 10.08 1.61 -10.57
C HIS A 423 10.17 0.91 -9.20
N ALA A 424 9.46 1.45 -8.20
CA ALA A 424 9.41 0.88 -6.85
C ALA A 424 8.85 -0.56 -6.85
N LEU A 425 7.86 -0.86 -7.70
CA LEU A 425 7.32 -2.20 -7.86
C LEU A 425 8.31 -3.16 -8.53
N ARG A 426 8.97 -2.74 -9.62
CA ARG A 426 10.01 -3.53 -10.31
C ARG A 426 11.18 -3.85 -9.36
N GLU A 427 11.59 -2.88 -8.55
CA GLU A 427 12.65 -3.06 -7.55
C GLU A 427 12.20 -3.96 -6.40
N SER A 428 10.97 -3.80 -5.90
CA SER A 428 10.37 -4.70 -4.90
C SER A 428 10.31 -6.16 -5.38
N ILE A 429 9.92 -6.40 -6.63
CA ILE A 429 9.89 -7.76 -7.24
C ILE A 429 11.31 -8.33 -7.38
N LYS A 430 12.29 -7.48 -7.75
CA LYS A 430 13.71 -7.89 -7.83
C LYS A 430 14.28 -8.25 -6.45
N ILE A 431 13.91 -7.53 -5.40
CA ILE A 431 14.29 -7.84 -4.02
C ILE A 431 13.59 -9.12 -3.53
N ALA A 432 12.32 -9.32 -3.86
CA ALA A 432 11.58 -10.53 -3.51
C ALA A 432 12.18 -11.80 -4.14
N THR A 433 12.42 -11.77 -5.45
CA THR A 433 13.00 -12.92 -6.19
C THR A 433 14.42 -13.25 -5.75
N GLU A 434 15.27 -12.25 -5.45
CA GLU A 434 16.61 -12.50 -4.89
C GLU A 434 16.53 -13.05 -3.45
N ARG A 435 15.58 -12.56 -2.63
CA ARG A 435 15.32 -13.11 -1.28
C ARG A 435 14.88 -14.57 -1.34
N GLU A 436 13.96 -14.92 -2.24
CA GLU A 436 13.50 -16.30 -2.48
C GLU A 436 14.65 -17.20 -2.95
N ARG A 437 15.49 -16.71 -3.87
CA ARG A 437 16.70 -17.42 -4.34
C ARG A 437 17.66 -17.74 -3.20
N VAL A 438 17.91 -16.78 -2.30
CA VAL A 438 18.74 -16.99 -1.10
C VAL A 438 18.07 -17.94 -0.11
N LEU A 439 16.76 -17.81 0.13
CA LEU A 439 16.00 -18.72 1.01
C LEU A 439 16.11 -20.17 0.54
N HIS A 440 15.88 -20.42 -0.74
CA HIS A 440 16.03 -21.75 -1.34
C HIS A 440 17.47 -22.28 -1.24
N GLN A 441 18.47 -21.42 -1.43
CA GLN A 441 19.88 -21.79 -1.29
C GLN A 441 20.23 -22.20 0.16
N GLU A 442 19.70 -21.50 1.18
CA GLU A 442 19.87 -21.88 2.58
C GLU A 442 19.05 -23.12 2.98
N GLU A 443 17.85 -23.33 2.43
CA GLU A 443 17.11 -24.58 2.61
C GLU A 443 17.86 -25.80 2.09
N VAL A 444 18.48 -25.70 0.91
CA VAL A 444 19.29 -26.78 0.33
C VAL A 444 20.52 -27.06 1.19
N LYS A 445 21.23 -26.02 1.65
CA LYS A 445 22.33 -26.17 2.63
C LYS A 445 21.86 -26.83 3.92
N ARG A 446 20.73 -26.38 4.49
CA ARG A 446 20.16 -26.93 5.73
C ARG A 446 19.81 -28.40 5.59
N LYS A 447 19.19 -28.81 4.47
CA LYS A 447 18.91 -30.22 4.15
C LYS A 447 20.21 -31.05 4.09
N GLN A 448 21.25 -30.56 3.40
CA GLN A 448 22.56 -31.22 3.35
C GLN A 448 23.27 -31.29 4.71
N ILE A 449 23.08 -30.32 5.60
CA ILE A 449 23.62 -30.34 6.96
C ILE A 449 22.89 -31.37 7.80
N ILE A 450 21.55 -31.40 7.77
CA ILE A 450 20.73 -32.40 8.48
C ILE A 450 21.08 -33.82 8.03
N GLU A 451 21.23 -34.06 6.72
CA GLU A 451 21.65 -35.36 6.18
C GLU A 451 23.04 -35.79 6.67
N LYS A 452 23.98 -34.84 6.80
CA LYS A 452 25.32 -35.11 7.36
C LYS A 452 25.27 -35.37 8.87
N VAL A 453 24.45 -34.64 9.61
CA VAL A 453 24.24 -34.83 11.06
C VAL A 453 23.65 -36.21 11.32
N SER A 454 22.57 -36.58 10.64
CA SER A 454 21.95 -37.92 10.74
C SER A 454 22.94 -39.06 10.45
N LYS A 455 23.77 -38.91 9.41
CA LYS A 455 24.84 -39.89 9.10
C LYS A 455 25.97 -39.92 10.13
N LEU A 456 26.19 -38.86 10.91
CA LEU A 456 27.14 -38.84 12.03
C LEU A 456 26.52 -39.44 13.30
N GLU A 457 25.23 -39.19 13.56
CA GLU A 457 24.46 -39.78 14.67
C GLU A 457 24.35 -41.30 14.52
N GLN A 458 23.97 -41.80 13.34
CA GLN A 458 23.97 -43.24 13.02
C GLN A 458 25.34 -43.88 13.25
N ARG A 459 26.43 -43.20 12.86
CA ARG A 459 27.81 -43.68 13.11
C ARG A 459 28.17 -43.66 14.59
N LEU A 460 27.76 -42.64 15.33
CA LEU A 460 28.01 -42.53 16.77
C LEU A 460 27.29 -43.65 17.53
N LEU A 461 26.00 -43.87 17.24
CA LEU A 461 25.21 -44.98 17.79
C LEU A 461 25.83 -46.35 17.44
N SER A 462 26.26 -46.53 16.20
CA SER A 462 26.94 -47.77 15.76
C SER A 462 28.28 -48.02 16.46
N LEU A 463 29.04 -46.96 16.75
CA LEU A 463 30.29 -47.04 17.52
C LEU A 463 30.02 -47.32 19.00
N GLN A 464 29.03 -46.67 19.59
CA GLN A 464 28.60 -46.87 20.98
C GLN A 464 28.07 -48.28 21.21
N SER A 465 27.18 -48.79 20.35
CA SER A 465 26.66 -50.16 20.47
C SER A 465 27.75 -51.20 20.29
N ALA A 466 28.64 -51.04 19.29
CA ALA A 466 29.79 -51.93 19.10
C ALA A 466 30.78 -51.85 20.28
N GLN A 467 30.96 -50.69 20.92
CA GLN A 467 31.80 -50.55 22.12
C GLN A 467 31.15 -51.22 23.33
N ALA A 468 29.83 -51.04 23.54
CA ALA A 468 29.08 -51.64 24.63
C ALA A 468 29.01 -53.18 24.52
N MET A 469 28.84 -53.72 23.31
CA MET A 469 28.86 -55.16 23.02
C MET A 469 30.24 -55.81 23.20
N ARG A 470 31.33 -55.02 23.08
CA ARG A 470 32.71 -55.45 23.40
C ARG A 470 33.08 -55.25 24.88
N CYS A 471 32.31 -54.47 25.64
CA CYS A 471 32.56 -54.23 27.05
C CYS A 471 32.11 -55.42 27.91
N HIS A 472 33.04 -56.05 28.63
CA HIS A 472 32.77 -57.26 29.41
C HIS A 472 31.74 -57.05 30.53
N THR A 473 31.67 -55.85 31.12
CA THR A 473 30.66 -55.52 32.14
C THR A 473 29.30 -55.18 31.54
N CYS A 474 29.22 -54.46 30.42
CA CYS A 474 27.94 -54.10 29.80
C CYS A 474 27.26 -55.29 29.09
N LYS A 475 28.04 -56.15 28.42
CA LYS A 475 27.53 -57.30 27.65
C LYS A 475 26.50 -58.19 28.39
N PRO A 476 26.70 -58.63 29.65
CA PRO A 476 25.69 -59.42 30.36
C PRO A 476 24.42 -58.62 30.72
N PHE A 477 24.53 -57.32 30.98
CA PHE A 477 23.34 -56.47 31.20
C PHE A 477 22.54 -56.28 29.91
N ILE A 478 23.21 -56.04 28.78
CA ILE A 478 22.56 -55.95 27.45
C ILE A 478 21.89 -57.27 27.10
N ALA A 479 22.58 -58.41 27.22
CA ALA A 479 21.96 -59.72 26.97
C ALA A 479 20.74 -60.01 27.87
N ARG A 480 20.72 -59.51 29.11
CA ARG A 480 19.57 -59.57 30.02
C ARG A 480 18.47 -58.57 29.65
N MET A 481 18.82 -57.38 29.17
CA MET A 481 17.89 -56.36 28.70
C MET A 481 17.13 -56.88 27.48
N ASN A 482 17.83 -57.30 26.43
CA ASN A 482 17.26 -57.85 25.21
C ASN A 482 16.36 -59.09 25.46
N SER A 483 16.66 -59.93 26.45
CA SER A 483 15.81 -61.09 26.80
C SER A 483 14.58 -60.72 27.66
N LEU A 484 14.65 -59.64 28.45
CA LEU A 484 13.49 -59.06 29.11
C LEU A 484 12.60 -58.28 28.13
N GLU A 485 13.18 -57.56 27.19
CA GLU A 485 12.47 -56.89 26.08
C GLU A 485 11.73 -57.90 25.22
N LEU A 486 12.42 -58.96 24.74
CA LEU A 486 11.79 -60.04 23.98
C LEU A 486 10.64 -60.70 24.77
N ARG A 487 10.79 -60.94 26.08
CA ARG A 487 9.72 -61.51 26.89
C ARG A 487 8.59 -60.52 27.16
N LEU A 488 8.87 -59.21 27.21
CA LEU A 488 7.84 -58.17 27.31
C LEU A 488 7.03 -58.09 26.02
N SER A 489 7.66 -58.09 24.84
CA SER A 489 6.98 -58.14 23.54
C SER A 489 6.09 -59.38 23.44
N GLN A 490 6.58 -60.56 23.82
CA GLN A 490 5.77 -61.79 23.88
C GLN A 490 4.57 -61.66 24.83
N LEU A 491 4.75 -61.10 26.03
CA LEU A 491 3.65 -60.88 26.98
C LEU A 491 2.64 -59.82 26.49
N VAL A 492 3.07 -58.86 25.67
CA VAL A 492 2.20 -57.87 25.03
C VAL A 492 1.38 -58.53 23.90
N THR A 493 1.98 -59.36 23.05
CA THR A 493 1.24 -60.11 22.02
C THR A 493 0.31 -61.13 22.65
N GLU A 494 0.79 -61.97 23.58
CA GLU A 494 -0.04 -62.92 24.36
C GLU A 494 -1.25 -62.22 24.99
N ARG A 495 -1.08 -61.01 25.54
CA ARG A 495 -2.16 -60.20 26.10
C ARG A 495 -3.12 -59.65 25.03
N LYS A 496 -2.62 -59.22 23.87
CA LYS A 496 -3.41 -58.67 22.76
C LYS A 496 -4.30 -59.75 22.14
N ASP A 497 -3.73 -60.93 21.90
CA ASP A 497 -4.44 -62.10 21.37
C ASP A 497 -5.57 -62.51 22.33
N HIS A 498 -5.29 -62.67 23.63
CA HIS A 498 -6.31 -62.96 24.64
C HIS A 498 -7.41 -61.89 24.75
N LEU A 499 -7.10 -60.60 24.49
CA LEU A 499 -8.10 -59.52 24.47
C LEU A 499 -8.99 -59.58 23.22
N GLN A 500 -8.43 -59.92 22.06
CA GLN A 500 -9.19 -60.12 20.83
C GLN A 500 -10.09 -61.37 20.92
N GLU A 501 -9.59 -62.49 21.47
CA GLU A 501 -10.39 -63.69 21.76
C GLU A 501 -11.54 -63.39 22.73
N LEU A 502 -11.27 -62.64 23.80
CA LEU A 502 -12.30 -62.25 24.77
C LEU A 502 -13.37 -61.34 24.15
N ALA A 503 -12.98 -60.38 23.30
CA ALA A 503 -13.90 -59.52 22.58
C ALA A 503 -14.75 -60.33 21.57
N HIS A 504 -14.17 -61.31 20.88
CA HIS A 504 -14.90 -62.24 19.99
C HIS A 504 -15.98 -63.02 20.76
N MET A 505 -15.58 -63.75 21.83
CA MET A 505 -16.50 -64.57 22.62
C MET A 505 -17.64 -63.76 23.25
N LYS A 506 -17.38 -62.51 23.68
CA LYS A 506 -18.43 -61.61 24.18
C LYS A 506 -19.41 -61.21 23.09
N ARG A 507 -18.95 -60.91 21.87
CA ARG A 507 -19.82 -60.52 20.76
C ARG A 507 -20.72 -61.68 20.34
N GLU A 508 -20.17 -62.88 20.17
CA GLU A 508 -20.95 -64.10 19.93
C GLU A 508 -22.02 -64.33 21.02
N ALA A 509 -21.68 -64.14 22.29
CA ALA A 509 -22.62 -64.27 23.40
C ALA A 509 -23.71 -63.20 23.39
N LEU A 510 -23.39 -61.96 23.00
CA LEU A 510 -24.36 -60.86 22.86
C LEU A 510 -25.28 -61.07 21.65
N GLU A 511 -24.75 -61.48 20.50
CA GLU A 511 -25.52 -61.85 19.31
C GLU A 511 -26.48 -63.01 19.58
N ALA A 512 -26.00 -64.07 20.24
CA ALA A 512 -26.83 -65.20 20.66
C ALA A 512 -27.97 -64.74 21.61
N ALA A 513 -27.69 -63.88 22.58
CA ALA A 513 -28.70 -63.33 23.48
C ALA A 513 -29.71 -62.41 22.77
N ILE A 514 -29.28 -61.64 21.76
CA ILE A 514 -30.19 -60.83 20.92
C ILE A 514 -31.10 -61.75 20.09
N SER A 515 -30.53 -62.78 19.47
CA SER A 515 -31.26 -63.79 18.69
C SER A 515 -32.30 -64.53 19.54
N GLU A 516 -31.96 -64.88 20.79
CA GLU A 516 -32.92 -65.43 21.76
C GLU A 516 -34.08 -64.47 22.03
N LYS A 517 -33.83 -63.16 22.21
CA LYS A 517 -34.90 -62.18 22.43
C LYS A 517 -35.75 -61.95 21.18
N ASP A 518 -35.17 -62.01 19.98
CA ASP A 518 -35.92 -61.97 18.73
C ASP A 518 -36.78 -63.21 18.51
N ALA A 519 -36.30 -64.40 18.86
CA ALA A 519 -37.10 -65.62 18.83
C ALA A 519 -38.31 -65.53 19.78
N HIS A 520 -38.12 -65.00 21.00
CA HIS A 520 -39.22 -64.77 21.94
C HIS A 520 -40.21 -63.70 21.44
N LEU A 521 -39.73 -62.60 20.85
CA LEU A 521 -40.59 -61.58 20.24
C LEU A 521 -41.40 -62.14 19.08
N ALA A 522 -40.76 -62.88 18.16
CA ALA A 522 -41.43 -63.50 17.02
C ALA A 522 -42.52 -64.50 17.47
N LEU A 523 -42.28 -65.29 18.53
CA LEU A 523 -43.29 -66.19 19.09
C LEU A 523 -44.49 -65.44 19.69
N LEU A 524 -44.26 -64.33 20.40
CA LEU A 524 -45.34 -63.47 20.92
C LEU A 524 -46.13 -62.81 19.79
N GLU A 525 -45.45 -62.26 18.79
CA GLU A 525 -46.07 -61.59 17.65
C GLU A 525 -46.86 -62.57 16.77
N MET A 526 -46.34 -63.78 16.51
CA MET A 526 -47.05 -64.84 15.76
C MET A 526 -48.23 -65.46 16.52
N SER A 527 -48.19 -65.53 17.86
CA SER A 527 -49.36 -65.93 18.67
C SER A 527 -50.46 -64.84 18.69
N GLY A 528 -50.06 -63.59 18.45
CA GLY A 528 -50.86 -62.39 18.49
C GLY A 528 -50.97 -61.82 19.89
N ILE A 529 -50.55 -60.57 20.06
CA ILE A 529 -50.65 -59.81 21.32
C ILE A 529 -52.14 -59.48 21.56
N ARG A 530 -52.80 -60.26 22.42
CA ARG A 530 -54.25 -60.16 22.70
C ARG A 530 -54.58 -59.66 24.11
N SER A 531 -53.56 -59.44 24.94
CA SER A 531 -53.71 -58.98 26.32
C SER A 531 -52.65 -57.96 26.70
N VAL A 532 -52.99 -57.07 27.63
CA VAL A 532 -52.07 -56.03 28.13
C VAL A 532 -50.77 -56.64 28.66
N ARG A 533 -50.84 -57.79 29.35
CA ARG A 533 -49.65 -58.49 29.86
C ARG A 533 -48.70 -58.94 28.76
N GLN A 534 -49.20 -59.41 27.62
CA GLN A 534 -48.37 -59.78 26.46
C GLN A 534 -47.76 -58.55 25.78
N ALA A 535 -48.44 -57.38 25.82
CA ALA A 535 -47.87 -56.12 25.35
C ALA A 535 -46.75 -55.64 26.28
N ASP A 536 -46.98 -55.65 27.60
CA ASP A 536 -45.97 -55.35 28.62
C ASP A 536 -44.73 -56.25 28.49
N GLU A 537 -44.94 -57.54 28.18
CA GLU A 537 -43.89 -58.53 27.98
C GLU A 537 -43.10 -58.30 26.69
N ALA A 538 -43.78 -58.05 25.57
CA ALA A 538 -43.14 -57.70 24.30
C ALA A 538 -42.33 -56.39 24.43
N ASP A 539 -42.84 -55.38 25.12
CA ASP A 539 -42.11 -54.11 25.31
C ASP A 539 -40.94 -54.23 26.29
N ARG A 540 -40.99 -55.13 27.29
CA ARG A 540 -39.80 -55.52 28.08
C ARG A 540 -38.74 -56.19 27.20
N LEU A 541 -39.13 -57.18 26.39
CA LEU A 541 -38.21 -57.87 25.47
C LEU A 541 -37.59 -56.90 24.44
N ARG A 542 -38.36 -55.95 23.90
CA ARG A 542 -37.85 -54.87 23.03
C ARG A 542 -36.87 -53.94 23.77
N ASN A 543 -37.12 -53.62 25.04
CA ASN A 543 -36.21 -52.81 25.85
C ASN A 543 -34.90 -53.54 26.18
N ASP A 544 -34.96 -54.82 26.53
CA ASP A 544 -33.77 -55.60 26.85
C ASP A 544 -32.98 -55.96 25.58
N LYS A 545 -33.64 -56.23 24.44
CA LYS A 545 -32.97 -56.28 23.13
C LYS A 545 -32.24 -54.97 22.82
N ARG A 546 -32.87 -53.80 23.01
CA ARG A 546 -32.20 -52.50 22.78
C ARG A 546 -30.92 -52.36 23.60
N ARG A 547 -30.94 -52.74 24.88
CA ARG A 547 -29.76 -52.73 25.77
C ARG A 547 -28.67 -53.72 25.35
N LEU A 548 -29.04 -54.90 24.85
CA LEU A 548 -28.08 -55.88 24.34
C LEU A 548 -27.43 -55.40 23.03
N VAL A 549 -28.20 -54.82 22.11
CA VAL A 549 -27.69 -54.22 20.86
C VAL A 549 -26.77 -53.02 21.15
N GLU A 550 -27.07 -52.20 22.15
CA GLU A 550 -26.23 -51.09 22.59
C GLU A 550 -24.88 -51.58 23.16
N ARG A 551 -24.89 -52.67 23.93
CA ARG A 551 -23.66 -53.33 24.41
C ARG A 551 -22.86 -54.01 23.30
N LEU A 552 -23.53 -54.63 22.32
CA LEU A 552 -22.87 -55.26 21.18
C LEU A 552 -22.07 -54.21 20.39
N LYS A 553 -22.67 -53.05 20.10
CA LYS A 553 -21.97 -51.92 19.46
C LYS A 553 -20.73 -51.46 20.23
N GLN A 554 -20.82 -51.35 21.56
CA GLN A 554 -19.68 -50.96 22.39
C GLN A 554 -18.54 -52.00 22.32
N GLU A 555 -18.87 -53.29 22.25
CA GLU A 555 -17.87 -54.36 22.12
C GLU A 555 -17.35 -54.50 20.66
N ASP A 556 -18.13 -54.13 19.64
CA ASP A 556 -17.67 -53.97 18.26
C ASP A 556 -16.69 -52.80 18.12
N GLU A 557 -17.02 -51.62 18.67
CA GLU A 557 -16.14 -50.44 18.70
C GLU A 557 -14.81 -50.77 19.41
N LEU A 558 -14.87 -51.48 20.54
CA LEU A 558 -13.67 -52.00 21.22
C LEU A 558 -12.92 -53.03 20.36
N SER A 559 -13.60 -53.95 19.68
CA SER A 559 -12.98 -54.94 18.81
C SER A 559 -12.23 -54.29 17.64
N VAL A 560 -12.78 -53.22 17.05
CA VAL A 560 -12.11 -52.44 15.99
C VAL A 560 -10.88 -51.73 16.53
N SER A 561 -10.96 -51.06 17.69
CA SER A 561 -9.77 -50.40 18.28
C SER A 561 -8.61 -51.37 18.55
N LEU A 562 -8.90 -52.59 19.04
CA LEU A 562 -7.92 -53.65 19.24
C LEU A 562 -7.33 -54.24 17.93
N GLN A 563 -7.93 -53.93 16.78
CA GLN A 563 -7.40 -54.24 15.44
C GLN A 563 -6.65 -53.05 14.83
N GLU A 564 -7.09 -51.81 15.02
CA GLU A 564 -6.38 -50.61 14.55
C GLU A 564 -5.01 -50.49 15.22
N ASP A 565 -4.94 -50.76 16.54
CA ASP A 565 -3.69 -50.91 17.32
C ASP A 565 -2.72 -51.98 16.74
N SER A 566 -3.11 -52.83 15.79
CA SER A 566 -2.22 -53.83 15.17
C SER A 566 -1.38 -53.29 14.01
N VAL A 567 -1.73 -52.12 13.46
CA VAL A 567 -1.05 -51.55 12.28
C VAL A 567 0.15 -50.70 12.69
N ASP A 568 0.01 -49.86 13.71
CA ASP A 568 1.05 -48.90 14.13
C ASP A 568 2.18 -49.55 14.97
N ASP A 569 1.91 -50.63 15.69
CA ASP A 569 2.89 -51.30 16.59
C ASP A 569 4.03 -52.00 15.80
N LEU A 570 3.86 -52.20 14.49
CA LEU A 570 4.92 -52.65 13.57
C LEU A 570 5.91 -51.53 13.20
N SER A 571 5.71 -50.29 13.68
CA SER A 571 6.64 -49.17 13.47
C SER A 571 7.79 -49.11 14.48
N PHE A 572 7.84 -50.01 15.48
CA PHE A 572 9.04 -50.17 16.29
C PHE A 572 10.13 -50.83 15.44
N GLU A 573 11.00 -49.99 14.85
CA GLU A 573 12.03 -50.41 13.89
C GLU A 573 12.75 -51.66 14.37
N THR A 574 12.76 -52.70 13.52
CA THR A 574 13.71 -53.79 13.67
C THR A 574 15.11 -53.21 13.53
N VAL A 575 15.75 -52.89 14.66
CA VAL A 575 17.18 -52.65 14.75
C VAL A 575 17.85 -53.93 14.29
N GLU A 576 18.17 -53.98 12.99
CA GLU A 576 18.64 -55.19 12.33
C GLU A 576 19.83 -55.74 13.12
N THR A 577 19.71 -56.98 13.57
CA THR A 577 20.79 -57.66 14.26
C THR A 577 21.98 -57.68 13.33
N PHE A 578 23.01 -56.89 13.66
CA PHE A 578 24.24 -56.72 12.87
C PHE A 578 25.11 -57.99 12.95
N ASN A 579 24.54 -59.10 12.48
CA ASN A 579 25.20 -60.38 12.29
C ASN A 579 26.27 -60.18 11.23
N GLY A 580 27.52 -60.10 11.69
CA GLY A 580 28.68 -60.04 10.82
C GLY A 580 28.86 -61.33 10.03
N GLN A 581 28.10 -61.48 8.95
CA GLN A 581 28.45 -62.43 7.89
C GLN A 581 29.77 -61.99 7.29
N GLN A 582 30.81 -62.78 7.54
CA GLN A 582 32.09 -62.63 6.87
C GLN A 582 31.88 -62.95 5.39
N VAL A 583 31.99 -61.93 4.54
CA VAL A 583 32.15 -62.13 3.10
C VAL A 583 33.58 -62.62 2.87
N THR A 584 33.68 -63.86 2.40
CA THR A 584 34.91 -64.47 1.85
C THR A 584 35.06 -64.13 0.38
#